data_AF-A0A7S2JIN1-F1
#
_entry.id   AF-A0A7S2JIN1-F1
#
_cell.length_a   1.000
_cell.length_b   1.000
_cell.length_c   1.000
_cell.angle_alpha   90.00
_cell.angle_beta   90.00
_cell.angle_gamma   90.00
#
_symmetry.space_group_name_H-M   'P 1'
#
loop_
_entity.id
_entity.type
_entity.pdbx_description
1 polymer ?
#
loop_
_entity_poly.entity_id
_entity_poly.type
_entity_poly.pdbx_seq_one_letter_code
_entity_poly.pdbx_strand_id
1 'polypeptide(L)'
;VRAACIEEADGTLTVLPKIEYFLTDIRTAAHKLQTDSSGKLTSDAIKAAKRDGDRQCPADLSPQLHARIDAMVKEAHRVLKCRHYSLYDLRIDADEQPYILEA
;
A
#
# COMPACT_ATOMS: atom_id res chain seq x y z
N VAL A 1 4.30 -2.77 -3.81
CA VAL A 1 4.14 -2.88 -2.34
C VAL A 1 3.30 -1.72 -1.87
N ARG A 2 2.51 -1.89 -0.82
CA ARG A 2 1.77 -0.81 -0.14
C ARG A 2 2.17 -0.79 1.33
N ALA A 3 2.45 0.40 1.83
CA ALA A 3 2.89 0.61 3.20
C ALA A 3 2.06 1.72 3.85
N ALA A 4 1.64 1.50 5.08
CA ALA A 4 0.90 2.49 5.85
C ALA A 4 1.72 2.90 7.07
N CYS A 5 1.58 4.15 7.50
CA CYS A 5 2.05 4.60 8.81
C CYS A 5 0.94 5.28 9.59
N ILE A 6 0.99 5.10 10.90
CA ILE A 6 0.15 5.80 11.87
C ILE A 6 1.04 6.79 12.63
N GLU A 7 0.51 7.98 12.84
CA GLU A 7 1.08 8.98 13.73
C GLU A 7 0.32 8.97 15.05
N GLU A 8 1.05 8.64 16.11
CA GLU A 8 0.54 8.64 17.47
C GLU A 8 0.43 10.07 18.03
N ALA A 9 -0.27 10.23 19.15
CA ALA A 9 -0.50 11.54 19.75
C ALA A 9 0.80 12.28 20.16
N ASP A 10 1.90 11.56 20.37
CA ASP A 10 3.22 12.09 20.69
C ASP A 10 4.08 12.40 19.45
N GLY A 11 3.54 12.21 18.24
CA GLY A 11 4.23 12.39 16.96
C GLY A 11 5.10 11.20 16.54
N THR A 12 5.08 10.10 17.30
CA THR A 12 5.77 8.86 16.90
C THR A 12 5.11 8.26 15.67
N LEU A 13 5.92 7.84 14.70
CA LEU A 13 5.45 7.18 13.49
C LEU A 13 5.69 5.66 13.55
N THR A 14 4.59 4.91 13.50
CA THR A 14 4.59 3.44 13.45
C THR A 14 4.21 2.98 12.05
N VAL A 15 5.13 2.29 11.37
CA VAL A 15 4.86 1.70 10.05
C VAL A 15 4.23 0.32 10.25
N LEU A 16 3.10 0.10 9.61
CA LEU A 16 2.32 -1.14 9.72
C LEU A 16 2.90 -2.25 8.83
N PRO A 17 2.45 -3.52 8.99
CA PRO A 17 2.75 -4.59 8.05
C PRO A 17 2.42 -4.17 6.61
N LYS A 18 3.37 -4.40 5.70
CA LYS A 18 3.26 -4.01 4.30
C LYS A 18 2.46 -5.07 3.54
N ILE A 19 1.84 -4.63 2.46
CA ILE A 19 1.13 -5.51 1.53
C ILE A 19 1.95 -5.62 0.24
N GLU A 20 2.26 -6.84 -0.18
CA GLU A 20 2.78 -7.10 -1.51
C GLU A 20 1.65 -7.47 -2.45
N TYR A 21 1.68 -6.97 -3.68
CA TYR A 21 0.72 -7.33 -4.72
C TYR A 21 1.45 -8.13 -5.79
N PHE A 22 1.00 -9.35 -6.03
CA PHE A 22 1.54 -10.21 -7.07
C PHE A 22 0.81 -9.91 -8.38
N LEU A 23 1.50 -9.20 -9.27
CA LEU A 23 0.94 -8.72 -10.52
C LEU A 23 1.76 -9.27 -11.68
N THR A 24 1.09 -9.94 -12.62
CA THR A 24 1.68 -10.31 -13.91
C THR A 24 1.69 -9.12 -14.87
N ASP A 25 0.76 -8.18 -14.71
CA ASP A 25 0.59 -6.98 -15.52
C ASP A 25 -0.10 -5.87 -14.70
N ILE A 26 -0.30 -4.69 -15.28
CA ILE A 26 -0.92 -3.52 -14.65
C ILE A 26 -2.38 -3.83 -14.26
N ARG A 27 -2.77 -3.42 -13.06
CA ARG A 27 -4.16 -3.52 -12.59
C ARG A 27 -5.07 -2.60 -13.40
N THR A 28 -5.98 -3.18 -14.16
CA THR A 28 -7.09 -2.48 -14.80
C THR A 28 -8.21 -2.12 -13.81
N ALA A 29 -9.20 -1.35 -14.28
CA ALA A 29 -10.39 -1.01 -13.51
C ALA A 29 -11.14 -2.24 -12.98
N ALA A 30 -11.11 -3.38 -13.67
CA ALA A 30 -11.73 -4.63 -13.24
C ALA A 30 -11.15 -5.19 -11.92
N HIS A 31 -9.90 -4.83 -11.59
CA HIS A 31 -9.25 -5.22 -10.33
C HIS A 31 -9.58 -4.28 -9.17
N LYS A 32 -10.46 -3.29 -9.38
CA LYS A 32 -10.91 -2.33 -8.37
C LYS A 32 -12.34 -2.65 -7.95
N LEU A 33 -12.79 -2.04 -6.85
CA LEU A 33 -14.18 -2.13 -6.42
C LEU A 33 -15.10 -1.59 -7.52
N GLN A 34 -16.07 -2.39 -7.95
CA GLN A 34 -17.02 -2.03 -8.98
C GLN A 34 -18.24 -1.32 -8.37
N THR A 35 -18.72 -0.28 -9.05
CA THR A 35 -19.96 0.42 -8.71
C THR A 35 -20.98 0.30 -9.83
N ASP A 36 -22.26 0.33 -9.50
CA ASP A 36 -23.36 0.46 -10.46
C ASP A 36 -23.50 1.91 -10.98
N SER A 37 -24.50 2.17 -11.82
CA SER A 37 -24.77 3.48 -12.41
C SER A 37 -25.19 4.55 -11.38
N SER A 38 -25.54 4.16 -10.15
CA SER A 38 -25.81 5.08 -9.04
C SER A 38 -24.59 5.38 -8.18
N GLY A 39 -23.43 4.76 -8.50
CA GLY A 39 -22.20 4.87 -7.71
C GLY A 39 -22.18 3.94 -6.49
N LYS A 40 -23.15 3.04 -6.34
CA LYS A 40 -23.20 2.09 -5.22
C LYS A 40 -22.35 0.87 -5.55
N LEU A 41 -21.63 0.34 -4.55
CA LEU A 41 -20.88 -0.92 -4.72
C LEU A 41 -21.81 -2.06 -5.13
N THR A 42 -21.39 -2.84 -6.13
CA THR A 42 -22.12 -4.07 -6.49
C THR A 42 -21.99 -5.10 -5.38
N SER A 43 -22.96 -6.03 -5.28
CA SER A 43 -23.03 -7.06 -4.23
C SER A 43 -21.74 -7.86 -4.06
N ASP A 44 -21.04 -8.09 -5.17
CA ASP A 44 -19.83 -8.91 -5.22
C ASP A 44 -18.55 -8.09 -5.45
N ALA A 45 -18.61 -6.75 -5.38
CA ALA A 45 -17.47 -5.87 -5.66
C ALA A 45 -16.23 -6.23 -4.83
N ILE A 46 -16.41 -6.61 -3.57
CA ILE A 46 -15.31 -6.99 -2.66
C ILE A 46 -14.71 -8.33 -3.06
N LYS A 47 -15.53 -9.32 -3.41
CA LYS A 47 -15.05 -10.65 -3.85
C LYS A 47 -14.39 -10.57 -5.22
N ALA A 48 -14.94 -9.78 -6.13
CA ALA A 48 -14.38 -9.58 -7.46
C ALA A 48 -13.02 -8.84 -7.42
N ALA A 49 -12.87 -7.87 -6.51
CA ALA A 49 -11.64 -7.08 -6.38
C ALA A 49 -10.55 -7.77 -5.53
N LYS A 50 -10.82 -8.95 -4.95
CA LYS A 50 -9.89 -9.70 -4.09
C LYS A 50 -9.87 -11.15 -4.56
N ARG A 51 -8.79 -11.55 -5.24
CA ARG A 51 -8.56 -12.95 -5.58
C ARG A 51 -7.56 -13.53 -4.59
N ASP A 52 -7.87 -14.69 -4.02
CA ASP A 52 -6.91 -15.37 -3.14
C ASP A 52 -5.58 -15.59 -3.86
N GLY A 53 -4.49 -15.22 -3.21
CA GLY A 53 -3.13 -15.27 -3.77
C GLY A 53 -2.71 -14.06 -4.61
N ASP A 54 -3.56 -13.05 -4.83
CA ASP A 54 -3.17 -11.83 -5.58
C ASP A 54 -2.32 -10.83 -4.78
N ARG A 55 -2.22 -11.06 -3.47
CA ARG A 55 -1.47 -10.22 -2.54
C ARG A 55 -1.18 -10.96 -1.24
N GLN A 56 -0.18 -10.47 -0.52
CA GLN A 56 0.23 -11.01 0.77
C GLN A 56 0.39 -9.90 1.80
N CYS A 57 -0.09 -10.18 3.02
CA CYS A 57 0.13 -9.34 4.19
C CYS A 57 0.33 -10.25 5.42
N PRO A 58 1.47 -10.15 6.15
CA PRO A 58 2.62 -9.29 5.85
C PRO A 58 3.33 -9.70 4.56
N ALA A 59 3.84 -8.71 3.81
CA ALA A 59 4.70 -8.93 2.64
C ALA A 59 5.97 -9.72 3.02
N ASP A 60 6.43 -10.58 2.12
CA ASP A 60 7.68 -11.34 2.29
C ASP A 60 8.84 -10.57 1.63
N LEU A 61 9.40 -9.61 2.37
CA LEU A 61 10.49 -8.75 1.90
C LEU A 61 11.76 -9.02 2.70
N SER A 62 12.92 -8.74 2.10
CA SER A 62 14.17 -8.77 2.86
C SER A 62 14.09 -7.82 4.07
N PRO A 63 14.77 -8.13 5.19
CA PRO A 63 14.85 -7.22 6.32
C PRO A 63 15.36 -5.82 5.95
N GLN A 64 16.29 -5.76 4.99
CA GLN A 64 16.86 -4.52 4.47
C GLN A 64 15.82 -3.70 3.70
N LEU A 65 15.04 -4.32 2.83
CA LEU A 65 13.96 -3.67 2.10
C LEU A 65 12.85 -3.19 3.05
N HIS A 66 12.49 -3.98 4.06
CA HIS A 66 11.58 -3.56 5.12
C HIS A 66 12.06 -2.26 5.79
N ALA A 67 13.32 -2.21 6.21
CA ALA A 67 13.89 -1.03 6.86
C ALA A 67 13.95 0.20 5.93
N ARG A 68 14.27 0.01 4.64
CA ARG A 68 14.27 1.10 3.65
C ARG A 68 12.87 1.70 3.46
N ILE A 69 11.86 0.85 3.31
CA ILE A 69 10.46 1.30 3.17
C ILE A 69 10.01 2.02 4.44
N ASP A 70 10.39 1.53 5.62
CA ASP A 70 10.03 2.17 6.89
C ASP A 70 10.59 3.59 7.00
N ALA A 71 11.87 3.76 6.68
CA ALA A 71 12.51 5.08 6.68
C ALA A 71 11.85 6.02 5.67
N MET A 72 11.63 5.53 4.44
CA MET A 72 11.02 6.31 3.35
C MET A 72 9.61 6.79 3.68
N VAL A 73 8.75 5.91 4.20
CA VAL A 73 7.36 6.22 4.54
C VAL A 73 7.28 7.23 5.69
N LYS A 74 8.13 7.07 6.72
CA LYS A 74 8.20 8.02 7.84
C LYS A 74 8.64 9.40 7.38
N GLU A 75 9.64 9.46 6.50
CA GLU A 75 10.11 10.73 5.95
C GLU A 75 9.05 11.39 5.08
N ALA A 76 8.42 10.63 4.18
CA ALA A 76 7.34 11.11 3.32
C ALA A 76 6.19 11.73 4.14
N HIS A 77 5.75 11.05 5.20
CA HIS A 77 4.70 11.55 6.10
C HIS A 77 5.04 12.92 6.68
N ARG A 78 6.29 13.12 7.12
CA ARG A 78 6.75 14.38 7.71
C ARG A 78 6.85 15.50 6.68
N VAL A 79 7.54 15.26 5.55
CA VAL A 79 7.80 16.30 4.56
C VAL A 79 6.54 16.76 3.84
N LEU A 80 5.58 15.84 3.65
CA LEU A 80 4.27 16.15 3.08
C LEU A 80 3.29 16.75 4.11
N LYS A 81 3.68 16.81 5.39
CA LYS A 81 2.85 17.30 6.51
C LYS A 81 1.53 16.54 6.63
N CYS A 82 1.58 15.23 6.36
CA CYS A 82 0.47 14.32 6.62
C CYS A 82 0.18 14.25 8.12
N ARG A 83 -1.02 13.78 8.49
CA ARG A 83 -1.45 13.64 9.89
C ARG A 83 -2.20 12.35 10.11
N HIS A 84 -2.05 11.77 11.30
CA HIS A 84 -2.79 10.59 11.80
C HIS A 84 -2.52 9.28 11.06
N TYR A 85 -2.74 9.25 9.75
CA TYR A 85 -2.61 8.06 8.92
C TYR A 85 -2.13 8.45 7.52
N SER A 86 -1.27 7.63 6.94
CA SER A 86 -0.90 7.75 5.52
C SER A 86 -0.76 6.38 4.90
N LEU A 87 -1.01 6.31 3.59
CA LEU A 87 -0.97 5.10 2.81
C LEU A 87 -0.21 5.35 1.51
N TYR A 88 0.93 4.71 1.37
CA TYR A 88 1.81 4.89 0.22
C TYR A 88 1.80 3.65 -0.67
N ASP A 89 1.65 3.88 -1.97
CA ASP A 89 1.89 2.87 -2.99
C ASP A 89 3.32 2.97 -3.49
N LEU A 90 4.05 1.84 -3.48
CA LEU A 90 5.46 1.76 -3.84
C LEU A 90 5.73 0.77 -4.96
N ARG A 91 6.63 1.14 -5.86
CA ARG A 91 7.30 0.22 -6.80
C ARG A 91 8.69 -0.11 -6.25
N ILE A 92 9.09 -1.38 -6.34
CA ILE A 92 10.43 -1.83 -5.96
C ILE A 92 11.09 -2.33 -7.24
N ASP A 93 12.33 -1.93 -7.50
CA ASP A 93 13.12 -2.47 -8.60
C ASP A 93 13.91 -3.73 -8.21
N ALA A 94 14.71 -4.26 -9.14
CA ALA A 94 15.47 -5.49 -8.93
C ALA A 94 16.59 -5.35 -7.88
N ASP A 95 17.03 -4.12 -7.57
CA ASP A 95 18.08 -3.82 -6.60
C ASP A 95 17.51 -3.52 -5.20
N GLU A 96 16.24 -3.86 -4.97
CA GLU A 96 15.47 -3.54 -3.76
C GLU A 96 15.38 -2.03 -3.46
N GLN A 97 15.40 -1.18 -4.49
CA GLN A 97 15.17 0.25 -4.32
C GLN A 97 13.66 0.57 -4.41
N PRO A 98 13.03 1.07 -3.33
CA PRO A 98 11.66 1.55 -3.38
C PRO A 98 11.52 2.93 -4.05
N TYR A 99 10.38 3.16 -4.69
CA TYR A 99 9.92 4.45 -5.23
C TYR A 99 8.45 4.65 -4.87
N ILE A 100 8.09 5.80 -4.29
CA ILE A 100 6.69 6.18 -4.01
C ILE A 100 6.01 6.57 -5.32
N LEU A 101 4.83 6.00 -5.57
CA LEU A 101 3.97 6.30 -6.71
C LEU A 101 2.81 7.24 -6.33
N GLU A 102 2.27 7.05 -5.12
CA GLU A 102 1.11 7.77 -4.58
C GLU A 102 1.27 7.91 -3.06
N ALA A 103 0.77 9.02 -2.51
CA ALA A 103 0.77 9.38 -1.11
C ALA A 103 -0.62 9.83 -0.66
#